data_AF-S9TS30-F1
#
_entry.id   AF-S9TS30-F1
#
_cell.length_a   1.000
_cell.length_b   1.000
_cell.length_c   1.000
_cell.angle_alpha   90.00
_cell.angle_beta   90.00
_cell.angle_gamma   90.00
#
_symmetry.space_group_name_H-M   'P 1'
#
loop_
_entity.id
_entity.type
_entity.pdbx_description
1 polymer ?
#
loop_
_entity_poly.entity_id
_entity_poly.type
_entity_poly.pdbx_seq_one_letter_code
_entity_poly.pdbx_strand_id
1 'polypeptide(L)' 'MNVNTIKTPKDHKAALARIDELLDAEAGTSAGAELEALAILVERYEEDAFPIDPPSSLDAIPFRME' A
#
# COMPACT_ATOMS: atom_id res chain seq x y z
N MET A 1 7.40 -18.93 8.52
CA MET A 1 6.72 -17.75 7.97
C MET A 1 7.42 -16.51 8.54
N ASN A 2 8.43 -15.99 7.85
CA ASN A 2 9.17 -14.82 8.30
C ASN A 2 8.72 -13.63 7.43
N VAL A 3 7.50 -13.18 7.68
CA VAL A 3 6.94 -12.01 7.00
C VAL A 3 7.80 -10.80 7.37
N ASN A 4 8.70 -10.42 6.47
CA ASN A 4 9.60 -9.28 6.69
C ASN A 4 8.73 -8.03 6.73
N THR A 5 8.76 -7.35 7.85
CA THR A 5 8.02 -6.10 8.04
C THR A 5 8.56 -5.04 7.08
N ILE A 6 7.68 -4.40 6.33
CA ILE A 6 8.04 -3.29 5.46
C ILE A 6 8.27 -2.07 6.34
N LYS A 7 9.53 -1.72 6.58
CA LYS A 7 9.92 -0.56 7.40
C LYS A 7 10.77 0.45 6.64
N THR A 8 11.26 0.07 5.47
CA THR A 8 12.10 0.93 4.64
C THR A 8 11.50 1.04 3.23
N PRO A 9 11.78 2.13 2.50
CA PRO A 9 11.37 2.26 1.11
C PRO A 9 11.99 1.17 0.21
N LYS A 10 13.10 0.56 0.63
CA LYS A 10 13.72 -0.55 -0.09
C LYS A 10 12.92 -1.84 0.08
N ASP A 11 12.44 -2.14 1.29
CA ASP A 11 11.54 -3.26 1.55
C ASP A 11 10.20 -3.07 0.82
N HIS A 12 9.68 -1.83 0.81
CA HIS A 12 8.46 -1.49 0.09
C HIS A 12 8.59 -1.79 -1.40
N LYS A 13 9.70 -1.35 -2.02
CA LYS A 13 9.97 -1.63 -3.44
C LYS A 13 10.17 -3.12 -3.73
N ALA A 14 10.79 -3.86 -2.81
CA ALA A 14 10.95 -5.30 -2.93
C ALA A 14 9.61 -6.04 -2.81
N ALA A 15 8.74 -5.62 -1.89
CA ALA A 15 7.39 -6.16 -1.73
C ALA A 15 6.55 -5.91 -2.98
N LEU A 16 6.58 -4.70 -3.54
CA LEU A 16 5.90 -4.37 -4.80
C LEU A 16 6.38 -5.24 -5.97
N ALA A 17 7.70 -5.42 -6.11
CA ALA A 17 8.24 -6.31 -7.14
C ALA A 17 7.76 -7.76 -6.95
N ARG A 18 7.63 -8.21 -5.70
CA ARG A 18 7.14 -9.55 -5.40
C ARG A 18 5.65 -9.71 -5.66
N ILE A 19 4.85 -8.68 -5.38
CA ILE A 19 3.43 -8.63 -5.73
C ILE A 19 3.26 -8.71 -7.25
N ASP A 20 4.10 -8.02 -8.04
CA ASP A 20 4.08 -8.07 -9.50
C ASP A 20 4.35 -9.50 -10.04
N GLU A 21 5.34 -10.20 -9.46
CA GLU A 21 5.63 -11.60 -9.80
C GLU A 21 4.51 -12.56 -9.38
N LEU A 22 3.79 -12.24 -8.29
CA LEU A 22 2.69 -13.05 -7.77
C LEU A 22 1.33 -12.63 -8.34
N LEU A 23 1.27 -11.59 -9.18
CA LEU A 23 0.02 -11.03 -9.70
C LEU A 23 -0.73 -12.03 -10.62
N ASP A 24 0.03 -12.92 -11.26
CA ASP A 24 -0.48 -14.03 -12.08
C ASP A 24 -0.86 -15.26 -11.24
N ALA A 25 -0.58 -15.26 -9.93
CA ALA A 25 -0.86 -16.39 -9.06
C ALA A 25 -2.38 -16.56 -8.85
N GLU A 26 -2.84 -17.81 -8.97
CA GLU A 26 -4.25 -18.13 -8.77
C GLU A 26 -4.65 -18.01 -7.30
N ALA A 27 -5.82 -17.42 -7.06
CA ALA A 27 -6.38 -17.26 -5.72
C ALA A 27 -6.58 -18.61 -5.03
N GLY A 28 -6.21 -18.70 -3.75
CA GLY A 28 -6.28 -19.95 -2.98
C GLY A 28 -5.03 -20.83 -3.07
N THR A 29 -4.01 -20.43 -3.83
CA THR A 29 -2.67 -21.04 -3.78
C THR A 29 -1.80 -20.41 -2.70
N SER A 30 -0.70 -21.07 -2.32
CA SER A 30 0.27 -20.50 -1.37
C SER A 30 0.86 -19.16 -1.86
N ALA A 31 0.95 -18.98 -3.18
CA ALA A 31 1.38 -17.74 -3.81
C ALA A 31 0.33 -16.62 -3.66
N GLY A 32 -0.96 -16.92 -3.84
CA GLY A 32 -2.04 -15.97 -3.59
C GLY A 32 -2.11 -15.52 -2.12
N ALA A 33 -1.96 -16.47 -1.19
CA ALA A 33 -1.90 -16.14 0.24
C ALA A 33 -0.70 -15.24 0.60
N GLU A 34 0.44 -15.41 -0.10
CA GLU A 34 1.61 -14.54 0.06
C GLU A 34 1.36 -13.15 -0.54
N LEU A 35 0.70 -13.06 -1.70
CA LEU A 35 0.29 -11.79 -2.31
C LEU A 35 -0.64 -10.99 -1.40
N GLU A 36 -1.65 -11.62 -0.81
CA GLU A 36 -2.56 -10.97 0.14
C GLU A 36 -1.80 -10.43 1.35
N ALA A 37 -0.88 -11.22 1.92
CA ALA A 37 -0.07 -10.78 3.04
C ALA A 37 0.84 -9.60 2.67
N LEU A 38 1.49 -9.63 1.51
CA LEU A 38 2.34 -8.54 1.01
C LEU A 38 1.53 -7.26 0.77
N ALA A 39 0.34 -7.36 0.18
CA ALA A 39 -0.54 -6.23 -0.07
C ALA A 39 -0.92 -5.51 1.23
N ILE A 40 -1.29 -6.26 2.27
CA ILE A 40 -1.64 -5.69 3.59
C ILE A 40 -0.45 -4.97 4.23
N LEU A 41 0.76 -5.52 4.10
CA LEU A 41 1.96 -4.90 4.66
C LEU A 41 2.32 -3.60 3.93
N VAL A 42 2.16 -3.59 2.61
CA VAL A 42 2.40 -2.39 1.79
C VAL A 42 1.43 -1.30 2.20
N GLU A 43 0.14 -1.61 2.29
CA GLU A 43 -0.90 -0.66 2.75
C GLU A 43 -0.57 -0.08 4.13
N ARG A 44 -0.25 -0.93 5.11
CA ARG A 44 0.13 -0.48 6.47
C ARG A 44 1.37 0.41 6.47
N TYR A 45 2.37 0.09 5.65
CA TYR A 45 3.56 0.92 5.51
C TYR A 45 3.23 2.27 4.87
N GLU A 46 2.41 2.28 3.82
CA GLU A 46 2.00 3.51 3.15
C GLU A 46 1.13 4.39 4.06
N GLU A 47 0.24 3.82 4.87
CA GLU A 47 -0.53 4.59 5.87
C GLU A 47 0.36 5.24 6.93
N ASP A 48 1.41 4.56 7.39
CA ASP A 48 2.34 5.06 8.40
C ASP A 48 3.36 6.07 7.81
N ALA A 49 3.86 5.78 6.60
CA ALA A 49 4.86 6.59 5.90
C ALA A 49 4.28 7.79 5.14
N PHE A 50 3.06 7.65 4.62
CA PHE A 50 2.29 8.68 3.92
C PHE A 50 0.95 8.87 4.65
N PRO A 51 0.96 9.51 5.82
CA PRO A 51 -0.29 9.85 6.49
C PRO A 51 -1.14 10.67 5.52
N ILE A 52 -2.34 10.17 5.22
CA ILE A 52 -3.38 10.97 4.58
C ILE A 52 -3.77 12.02 5.61
N ASP A 53 -3.08 13.15 5.58
CA ASP A 53 -3.54 14.33 6.30
C ASP A 53 -4.96 14.59 5.78
N PRO A 54 -5.99 14.65 6.65
CA PRO A 54 -7.33 14.98 6.19
C PRO A 54 -7.23 16.23 5.35
N PRO A 55 -7.93 16.34 4.20
CA PRO A 55 -7.76 17.49 3.33
C PRO A 55 -7.91 18.74 4.18
N SER A 56 -6.81 19.46 4.39
CA SER A 56 -6.83 20.68 5.17
C SER A 56 -7.90 21.54 4.51
N SER A 57 -8.93 21.92 5.26
CA SER A 57 -10.20 22.52 4.80
C SER A 57 -10.08 23.87 4.06
N LEU A 58 -8.96 24.15 3.40
CA LEU A 58 -8.62 25.40 2.72
C LEU A 58 -8.62 25.29 1.19
N ASP A 59 -8.70 24.07 0.60
CA ASP A 59 -8.93 23.89 -0.84
C ASP A 59 -10.41 23.65 -1.19
N ALA A 60 -11.32 23.92 -0.24
CA ALA A 60 -12.71 24.20 -0.59
C ALA A 60 -12.77 25.62 -1.20
N ILE A 61 -12.51 25.68 -2.51
CA ILE A 61 -12.69 26.84 -3.40
C ILE A 61 -13.88 27.70 -2.90
N PRO A 62 -13.70 28.99 -2.54
CA PRO A 62 -14.85 29.85 -2.28
C PRO A 62 -15.60 30.01 -3.59
N PHE A 63 -16.78 29.39 -3.64
CA PHE A 63 -17.73 29.52 -4.74
C PHE A 63 -18.04 31.01 -4.93
N ARG A 64 -17.83 31.46 -6.16
CA ARG A 64 -18.01 32.84 -6.64
C ARG A 64 -19.46 33.29 -6.39
N MET A 65 -19.68 34.38 -5.67
CA MET A 65 -20.91 35.18 -5.78
C MET A 65 -20.62 36.42 -6.61
N GLU A 66 -21.49 36.64 -7.60
CA GLU A 66 -21.57 37.84 -8.44
C GLU A 66 -22.11 39.04 -7.67
#